data_AF-A0A376M5F4-F1
#
_entry.id   AF-A0A376M5F4-F1
#
_cell.length_a   1.000
_cell.length_b   1.000
_cell.length_c   1.000
_cell.angle_alpha   90.00
_cell.angle_beta   90.00
_cell.angle_gamma   90.00
#
_symmetry.space_group_name_H-M   'P 1'
#
loop_
_entity.id
_entity.type
_entity.pdbx_description
1 polymer ?
#
loop_
_entity_poly.entity_id
_entity_poly.type
_entity_poly.pdbx_seq_one_letter_code
_entity_poly.pdbx_strand_id
1 'polypeptide(L)'
;MNKQYELVVKGINNYPDKITVTVALEIAGQPSLLSPYVAISLDRTEGATLEFYEAEAKKQAKQFFMDIAAGLCEGDEQSQEKCLCSEDRYTIQINNAYNTILSEKDDIESRIEKLENCVVELNKKLSTLMPSEDAKKRRDEQFAAFYDYCIEVTRRNFVKAFEESKSLQ
;
A
#
# COMPACT_ATOMS: atom_id res chain seq x y z
N MET A 1 -34.68 -15.51 -11.70
CA MET A 1 -34.45 -14.17 -11.12
C MET A 1 -33.86 -13.28 -12.20
N ASN A 2 -34.58 -12.27 -12.69
CA ASN A 2 -34.00 -11.30 -13.63
C ASN A 2 -33.28 -10.23 -12.81
N LYS A 3 -32.01 -10.46 -12.49
CA LYS A 3 -31.16 -9.38 -11.97
C LYS A 3 -31.00 -8.37 -13.11
N GLN A 4 -31.41 -7.12 -12.87
CA GLN A 4 -31.14 -6.04 -13.81
C GLN A 4 -29.68 -5.63 -13.65
N TYR A 5 -28.90 -5.76 -14.72
CA TYR A 5 -27.53 -5.27 -14.76
C TYR A 5 -27.51 -3.86 -15.36
N GLU A 6 -26.73 -2.97 -14.78
CA GLU A 6 -26.58 -1.59 -15.23
C GLU A 6 -25.11 -1.29 -15.54
N LEU A 7 -24.88 -0.52 -16.61
CA LEU A 7 -23.57 0.01 -16.94
C LEU A 7 -23.40 1.38 -16.30
N VAL A 8 -22.45 1.47 -15.37
CA VAL A 8 -22.18 2.65 -14.55
C VAL A 8 -20.79 3.18 -14.85
N VAL A 9 -20.66 4.49 -15.07
CA VAL A 9 -19.35 5.14 -15.23
C VAL A 9 -18.70 5.27 -13.85
N LYS A 10 -17.46 4.77 -13.72
CA LYS A 10 -16.68 4.82 -12.47
C LYS A 10 -15.56 5.86 -12.50
N GLY A 11 -15.14 6.29 -13.68
CA GLY A 11 -14.10 7.30 -13.82
C GLY A 11 -13.92 7.76 -15.26
N ILE A 12 -13.39 8.98 -15.40
CA ILE A 12 -13.08 9.60 -16.69
C ILE A 12 -11.71 10.26 -16.60
N ASN A 13 -10.83 9.87 -17.52
CA ASN A 13 -9.49 10.43 -17.66
C ASN A 13 -9.40 11.20 -18.98
N ASN A 14 -9.06 12.48 -18.90
CA ASN A 14 -9.01 13.38 -20.04
C ASN A 14 -7.57 13.63 -20.46
N TYR A 15 -7.20 13.17 -21.65
CA TYR A 15 -5.88 13.37 -22.26
C TYR A 15 -5.99 14.38 -23.42
N PRO A 16 -4.87 14.97 -23.88
CA PRO A 16 -4.90 15.94 -24.97
C PRO A 16 -5.53 15.41 -26.26
N ASP A 17 -5.24 14.14 -26.59
CA ASP A 17 -5.61 13.43 -27.82
C ASP A 17 -6.86 12.54 -27.69
N LYS A 18 -7.15 12.05 -26.47
CA LYS A 18 -8.24 11.08 -26.23
C LYS A 18 -8.89 11.24 -24.86
N ILE A 19 -10.05 10.64 -24.70
CA ILE A 19 -10.75 10.52 -23.42
C ILE A 19 -10.94 9.04 -23.10
N THR A 20 -10.54 8.63 -21.91
CA THR A 20 -10.73 7.27 -21.43
C THR A 20 -11.82 7.25 -20.37
N VAL A 21 -12.86 6.44 -20.58
CA VAL A 21 -14.00 6.28 -19.67
C VAL A 21 -14.00 4.86 -19.12
N THR A 22 -14.02 4.72 -17.80
CA THR A 22 -14.13 3.43 -17.13
C THR A 22 -15.59 3.13 -16.84
N VAL A 23 -16.10 2.03 -17.39
CA VAL A 23 -17.49 1.58 -17.25
C VAL A 23 -17.51 0.23 -16.52
N ALA A 24 -18.29 0.13 -15.45
CA ALA A 24 -18.50 -1.10 -14.69
C ALA A 24 -19.88 -1.70 -14.96
N LEU A 25 -19.98 -3.03 -14.95
CA LEU A 25 -21.23 -3.77 -15.01
C LEU A 25 -21.67 -4.11 -13.57
N GLU A 26 -22.68 -3.40 -13.08
CA GLU A 26 -23.18 -3.56 -11.70
C GLU A 26 -24.56 -4.19 -11.67
N ILE A 27 -24.90 -4.84 -10.55
CA ILE A 27 -26.27 -5.31 -10.30
C ILE A 27 -27.07 -4.13 -9.75
N ALA A 28 -28.23 -3.86 -10.32
CA ALA A 28 -29.10 -2.75 -9.92
C ALA A 28 -29.31 -2.74 -8.39
N GLY A 29 -28.90 -1.64 -7.76
CA GLY A 29 -29.04 -1.42 -6.32
C GLY A 29 -27.88 -1.91 -5.44
N GLN A 30 -26.85 -2.56 -5.98
CA GLN A 30 -25.65 -2.96 -5.21
C GLN A 30 -24.35 -2.69 -5.98
N PRO A 31 -23.67 -1.55 -5.73
CA PRO A 31 -22.34 -1.32 -6.25
C PRO A 31 -21.37 -2.29 -5.59
N SER A 32 -20.72 -3.15 -6.38
CA SER A 32 -19.71 -4.09 -5.90
C SER A 32 -18.31 -3.59 -6.28
N LEU A 33 -17.37 -3.64 -5.34
CA LEU A 33 -15.95 -3.36 -5.59
C LEU A 33 -15.32 -4.39 -6.54
N LEU A 34 -15.95 -5.56 -6.70
CA LEU A 34 -15.52 -6.64 -7.58
C LEU A 34 -16.29 -6.65 -8.92
N SER A 35 -17.07 -5.60 -9.20
CA SER A 35 -17.77 -5.49 -10.49
C SER A 35 -16.75 -5.46 -11.63
N PRO A 36 -16.91 -6.31 -12.66
CA PRO A 36 -16.04 -6.24 -13.83
C PRO A 36 -16.20 -4.86 -14.48
N TYR A 37 -15.06 -4.27 -14.85
CA TYR A 37 -15.01 -2.97 -15.51
C TYR A 37 -14.20 -3.07 -16.80
N VAL A 38 -14.49 -2.15 -17.71
CA VAL A 38 -13.74 -1.94 -18.95
C VAL A 38 -13.40 -0.47 -19.09
N ALA A 39 -12.17 -0.17 -19.48
CA ALA A 39 -11.73 1.17 -19.81
C ALA A 39 -11.80 1.35 -21.32
N ILE A 40 -12.67 2.25 -21.79
CA ILE A 40 -12.86 2.55 -23.20
C ILE A 40 -12.12 3.84 -23.53
N SER A 41 -11.20 3.80 -24.49
CA SER A 41 -10.50 4.99 -24.98
C SER A 41 -11.16 5.48 -26.26
N LEU A 42 -11.56 6.74 -26.29
CA LEU A 42 -12.24 7.40 -27.38
C LEU A 42 -11.40 8.58 -27.88
N ASP A 43 -11.25 8.71 -29.19
CA ASP A 43 -10.57 9.86 -29.78
C ASP A 43 -11.38 11.14 -29.55
N ARG A 44 -10.68 12.27 -29.35
CA ARG A 44 -11.38 13.53 -29.12
C ARG A 44 -12.13 13.98 -30.37
N THR A 45 -13.41 14.21 -30.17
CA THR A 45 -14.31 14.87 -31.11
C THR A 45 -14.43 16.34 -30.74
N GLU A 46 -14.14 17.23 -31.70
CA GLU A 46 -14.20 18.68 -31.49
C GLU A 46 -15.62 19.10 -31.07
N GLY A 47 -15.72 19.87 -29.99
CA GLY A 47 -17.00 20.36 -29.45
C GLY A 47 -17.85 19.32 -28.71
N ALA A 48 -17.42 18.07 -28.56
CA ALA A 48 -18.19 17.05 -27.85
C ALA A 48 -18.16 17.23 -26.32
N THR A 49 -19.32 17.03 -25.67
CA THR A 49 -19.49 17.12 -24.22
C THR A 49 -19.03 15.83 -23.52
N LEU A 50 -18.82 15.88 -22.20
CA LEU A 50 -18.45 14.68 -21.44
C LEU A 50 -19.53 13.58 -21.50
N GLU A 51 -20.80 13.98 -21.49
CA GLU A 51 -21.96 13.08 -21.62
C GLU A 51 -21.93 12.27 -22.92
N PHE A 52 -21.43 12.85 -24.02
CA PHE A 52 -21.23 12.14 -25.27
C PHE A 52 -20.25 10.98 -25.11
N TYR A 53 -19.09 11.23 -24.48
CA TYR A 53 -18.09 10.20 -24.24
C TYR A 53 -18.57 9.13 -23.26
N GLU A 54 -19.33 9.50 -22.24
CA GLU A 54 -19.95 8.54 -21.33
C GLU A 54 -20.94 7.63 -22.05
N ALA A 55 -21.83 8.19 -22.89
CA ALA A 55 -22.82 7.42 -23.63
C ALA A 55 -22.15 6.48 -24.66
N GLU A 56 -21.16 6.96 -25.40
CA GLU A 56 -20.42 6.15 -26.38
C GLU A 56 -19.60 5.06 -25.68
N ALA A 57 -18.96 5.38 -24.55
CA ALA A 57 -18.24 4.37 -23.75
C ALA A 57 -19.19 3.30 -23.20
N LYS A 58 -20.37 3.67 -22.68
CA LYS A 58 -21.38 2.69 -22.25
C LYS A 58 -21.85 1.81 -23.40
N LYS A 59 -22.02 2.37 -24.60
CA LYS A 59 -22.40 1.63 -25.80
C LYS A 59 -21.33 0.61 -26.20
N GLN A 60 -20.06 1.02 -26.26
CA GLN A 60 -18.94 0.11 -26.58
C GLN A 60 -18.75 -0.94 -25.49
N ALA A 61 -18.83 -0.57 -24.21
CA ALA A 61 -18.78 -1.50 -23.09
C ALA A 61 -19.90 -2.53 -23.16
N LYS A 62 -21.13 -2.11 -23.50
CA LYS A 62 -22.26 -3.03 -23.70
C LYS A 62 -21.94 -4.06 -24.78
N GLN A 63 -21.45 -3.62 -25.94
CA GLN A 63 -21.10 -4.53 -27.02
C GLN A 63 -20.00 -5.51 -26.59
N PHE A 64 -18.94 -5.01 -25.95
CA PHE A 64 -17.85 -5.83 -25.43
C PHE A 64 -18.34 -6.96 -24.51
N PHE A 65 -19.20 -6.63 -23.53
CA PHE A 65 -19.76 -7.66 -22.64
C PHE A 65 -20.69 -8.64 -23.37
N MET A 66 -21.45 -8.17 -24.37
CA MET A 66 -22.30 -9.03 -25.21
C MET A 66 -21.46 -9.99 -26.07
N ASP A 67 -20.36 -9.53 -26.64
CA ASP A 67 -19.46 -10.35 -27.46
C ASP A 67 -18.78 -11.44 -26.62
N ILE A 68 -18.36 -11.10 -25.39
CA ILE A 68 -17.85 -12.08 -24.42
C ILE A 68 -18.93 -13.11 -24.09
N ALA A 69 -20.15 -12.67 -23.82
CA ALA A 69 -21.25 -13.58 -23.51
C ALA A 69 -21.57 -14.51 -24.69
N ALA A 70 -21.57 -13.99 -25.92
CA ALA A 70 -21.79 -14.78 -27.13
C ALA A 70 -20.67 -15.83 -27.31
N GLY A 71 -19.40 -15.44 -27.18
CA GLY A 71 -18.27 -16.37 -27.29
C GLY A 71 -18.26 -17.46 -26.21
N LEU A 72 -18.86 -17.20 -25.05
CA LEU A 72 -19.06 -18.21 -24.00
C LEU A 72 -20.25 -19.14 -24.29
N CYS A 73 -21.29 -18.68 -24.99
CA CYS A 73 -22.47 -19.48 -25.36
C CYS A 73 -22.24 -20.31 -26.63
N GLU A 74 -21.44 -19.84 -27.59
CA GLU A 74 -21.19 -20.53 -28.87
C GLU A 74 -20.39 -21.83 -28.73
N GLY A 75 -19.82 -22.10 -27.55
CA GLY A 75 -19.16 -23.38 -27.21
C GLY A 75 -20.12 -24.53 -26.86
N ASP A 76 -21.43 -24.28 -26.72
CA ASP A 76 -22.37 -25.22 -26.10
C ASP A 76 -23.17 -26.11 -27.07
N GLU A 77 -23.09 -25.90 -28.39
CA GLU A 77 -23.87 -26.71 -29.35
C GLU A 77 -23.30 -28.12 -29.60
N GLN A 78 -22.13 -28.46 -29.07
CA GLN A 78 -21.51 -29.79 -29.26
C GLN A 78 -21.53 -30.71 -28.03
N SER A 79 -22.17 -30.32 -26.92
CA SER A 79 -22.20 -31.18 -25.75
C SER A 79 -23.47 -31.09 -24.91
N GLN A 80 -24.54 -31.71 -25.41
CA GLN A 80 -25.59 -32.25 -24.52
C GLN A 80 -25.07 -33.36 -23.57
N GLU A 81 -23.79 -33.76 -23.68
CA GLU A 81 -23.18 -34.81 -22.86
C GLU A 81 -22.03 -34.37 -21.93
N LYS A 82 -21.73 -33.06 -21.79
CA LYS A 82 -20.56 -32.62 -20.99
C LYS A 82 -20.80 -31.53 -19.93
N CYS A 83 -22.03 -31.04 -19.79
CA CYS A 83 -22.40 -30.09 -18.73
C CYS A 83 -22.79 -30.78 -17.41
N LEU A 84 -22.05 -31.83 -17.04
CA LEU A 84 -21.83 -32.21 -15.65
C LEU A 84 -20.33 -32.05 -15.37
N CYS A 85 -19.84 -30.82 -15.52
CA CYS A 85 -18.82 -30.38 -14.57
C CYS A 85 -19.54 -30.30 -13.22
N SER A 86 -19.68 -31.46 -12.55
CA SER A 86 -20.48 -31.60 -11.35
C SER A 86 -20.14 -30.49 -10.36
N GLU A 87 -21.17 -29.90 -9.77
CA GLU A 87 -21.08 -28.91 -8.69
C GLU A 87 -20.07 -29.35 -7.62
N ASP A 88 -19.96 -30.66 -7.41
CA ASP A 88 -18.97 -31.34 -6.58
C ASP A 88 -17.50 -31.04 -6.94
N ARG A 89 -17.14 -31.02 -8.24
CA ARG A 89 -15.75 -30.76 -8.66
C ARG A 89 -15.32 -29.33 -8.35
N TYR A 90 -16.20 -28.36 -8.57
CA TYR A 90 -15.92 -26.97 -8.20
C TYR A 90 -15.90 -26.81 -6.68
N THR A 91 -16.83 -27.45 -5.97
CA THR A 91 -16.88 -27.44 -4.49
C THR A 91 -15.60 -28.00 -3.87
N ILE A 92 -15.09 -29.13 -4.38
CA ILE A 92 -13.83 -29.73 -3.91
C ILE A 92 -12.64 -28.80 -4.17
N GLN A 93 -12.56 -28.19 -5.36
CA GLN A 93 -11.47 -27.26 -5.69
C GLN A 93 -11.50 -26.01 -4.81
N ILE A 94 -12.69 -25.45 -4.59
CA ILE A 94 -12.89 -24.27 -3.72
C ILE A 94 -12.49 -24.61 -2.28
N ASN A 95 -12.92 -25.76 -1.75
CA ASN A 95 -12.59 -26.17 -0.39
C ASN A 95 -11.09 -26.44 -0.22
N ASN A 96 -10.44 -27.04 -1.22
CA ASN A 96 -8.99 -27.24 -1.20
C ASN A 96 -8.26 -25.90 -1.20
N ALA A 97 -8.62 -24.97 -2.09
CA ALA A 97 -8.05 -23.63 -2.12
C ALA A 97 -8.28 -22.88 -0.80
N TYR A 98 -9.49 -22.97 -0.24
CA TYR A 98 -9.83 -22.37 1.04
C TYR A 98 -8.96 -22.90 2.18
N ASN A 99 -8.79 -24.22 2.27
CA ASN A 99 -7.96 -24.84 3.30
C ASN A 99 -6.47 -24.47 3.15
N THR A 100 -5.96 -24.37 1.92
CA THR A 100 -4.59 -23.89 1.66
C THR A 100 -4.41 -22.46 2.15
N ILE A 101 -5.32 -21.56 1.78
CA ILE A 101 -5.29 -20.15 2.21
C ILE A 101 -5.39 -20.06 3.75
N LEU A 102 -6.24 -20.87 4.37
CA LEU A 102 -6.40 -20.89 5.82
C LEU A 102 -5.11 -21.36 6.51
N SER A 103 -4.45 -22.39 5.99
CA SER A 103 -3.16 -22.85 6.51
C SER A 103 -2.05 -21.82 6.34
N GLU A 104 -2.01 -21.11 5.21
CA GLU A 104 -1.04 -20.03 4.98
C GLU A 104 -1.27 -18.86 5.93
N LYS A 105 -2.54 -18.51 6.19
CA LYS A 105 -2.91 -17.49 7.18
C LYS A 105 -2.37 -17.86 8.56
N ASP A 106 -2.57 -19.10 9.00
CA ASP A 106 -2.12 -19.54 10.33
C ASP A 106 -0.58 -19.55 10.45
N ASP A 107 0.16 -19.90 9.38
CA ASP A 107 1.63 -19.75 9.34
C ASP A 107 2.07 -18.29 9.46
N ILE A 108 1.40 -17.38 8.73
CA ILE A 108 1.69 -15.95 8.79
C ILE A 108 1.41 -15.40 10.19
N GLU A 109 0.31 -15.77 10.82
CA GLU A 109 -0.02 -15.37 12.20
C GLU A 109 1.06 -15.84 13.19
N SER A 110 1.51 -17.10 13.09
CA SER A 110 2.61 -17.61 13.93
C SER A 110 3.92 -16.86 13.71
N ARG A 111 4.21 -16.45 12.47
CA ARG A 111 5.41 -15.66 12.14
C ARG A 111 5.32 -14.24 12.67
N ILE A 112 4.14 -13.62 12.66
CA ILE A 112 3.89 -12.30 13.26
C ILE A 112 4.14 -12.37 14.77
N GLU A 113 3.57 -13.34 15.46
CA GLU A 113 3.76 -13.53 16.90
C GLU A 113 5.25 -13.68 17.27
N LYS A 114 6.01 -14.44 16.48
CA LYS A 114 7.47 -14.57 16.66
C LYS A 114 8.19 -13.23 16.47
N LEU A 115 7.82 -12.45 15.47
CA LEU A 115 8.43 -11.14 15.21
C LEU A 115 8.13 -10.14 16.33
N GLU A 116 6.89 -10.11 16.83
CA GLU A 116 6.51 -9.26 17.96
C GLU A 116 7.34 -9.58 19.21
N ASN A 117 7.51 -10.87 19.51
CA ASN A 117 8.37 -11.32 20.61
C ASN A 117 9.84 -10.90 20.41
N CYS A 118 10.37 -11.02 19.18
CA CYS A 118 11.72 -10.55 18.86
C CYS A 118 11.86 -9.03 19.06
N VAL A 119 10.87 -8.24 18.66
CA VAL A 119 10.87 -6.78 18.85
C VAL A 119 10.88 -6.42 20.34
N VAL A 120 10.08 -7.11 21.16
CA VAL A 120 10.06 -6.91 22.62
C VAL A 120 11.42 -7.24 23.24
N GLU A 121 12.03 -8.36 22.87
CA GLU A 121 13.38 -8.74 23.31
C GLU A 121 14.44 -7.71 22.91
N LEU A 122 14.42 -7.26 21.65
CA LEU A 122 15.36 -6.26 21.14
C LEU A 122 15.18 -4.93 21.87
N ASN A 123 13.95 -4.48 22.10
CA ASN A 123 13.67 -3.27 22.87
C ASN A 123 14.20 -3.38 24.30
N LYS A 124 14.01 -4.52 24.96
CA LYS A 124 14.57 -4.76 26.30
C LYS A 124 16.11 -4.67 26.30
N LYS A 125 16.77 -5.29 25.31
CA LYS A 125 18.24 -5.21 25.15
C LYS A 125 18.69 -3.77 24.86
N LEU A 126 17.96 -3.05 24.01
CA LEU A 126 18.25 -1.66 23.72
C LEU A 126 18.12 -0.79 24.97
N SER A 127 17.08 -0.98 25.78
CA SER A 127 16.93 -0.28 27.06
C SER A 127 18.08 -0.53 28.03
N THR A 128 18.71 -1.72 27.99
CA THR A 128 19.91 -1.99 28.81
C THR A 128 21.20 -1.38 28.25
N LEU A 129 21.29 -1.20 26.93
CA LEU A 129 22.49 -0.68 26.26
C LEU A 129 22.51 0.84 26.21
N MET A 130 21.33 1.47 26.19
CA MET A 130 21.21 2.92 26.24
C MET A 130 21.59 3.40 27.65
N PRO A 131 22.64 4.23 27.81
CA PRO A 131 22.91 4.87 29.09
C PRO A 131 21.71 5.72 29.47
N SER A 132 21.32 5.71 30.75
CA SER A 132 20.23 6.57 31.20
C SER A 132 20.54 8.03 30.87
N GLU A 133 19.50 8.83 30.64
CA GLU A 133 19.61 10.28 30.43
C GLU A 133 20.49 10.92 31.53
N ASP A 134 20.34 10.45 32.77
CA ASP A 134 21.12 10.88 33.93
C ASP A 134 22.60 10.48 33.87
N ALA A 135 22.94 9.34 33.27
CA ALA A 135 24.32 8.91 33.08
C ALA A 135 25.00 9.73 31.98
N LYS A 136 24.26 10.07 30.91
CA LYS A 136 24.73 10.96 29.85
C LYS A 136 24.96 12.37 30.38
N LYS A 137 23.99 12.93 31.12
CA LYS A 137 24.10 14.23 31.77
C LYS A 137 25.28 14.32 32.74
N ARG A 138 25.49 13.29 33.58
CA ARG A 138 26.65 13.22 34.48
C ARG A 138 27.99 13.23 33.74
N ARG A 139 28.08 12.58 32.58
CA ARG A 139 29.31 12.66 31.76
C ARG A 139 29.51 14.05 31.19
N ASP A 140 28.46 14.67 30.66
CA ASP A 140 28.54 16.01 30.08
C ASP A 140 28.95 17.06 31.12
N GLU A 141 28.42 16.95 32.35
CA GLU A 141 28.82 17.80 33.50
C GLU A 141 30.29 17.59 33.90
N GLN A 142 30.78 16.35 33.92
CA GLN A 142 32.20 16.06 34.18
C GLN A 142 33.12 16.62 33.10
N PHE A 143 32.72 16.53 31.83
CA PHE A 143 33.47 17.15 30.73
C PHE A 143 33.48 18.67 30.86
N ALA A 144 32.35 19.30 31.17
CA ALA A 144 32.27 20.75 31.40
C ALA A 144 33.21 21.19 32.54
N ALA A 145 33.18 20.49 33.69
CA ALA A 145 34.06 20.78 34.81
C ALA A 145 35.55 20.63 34.47
N PHE A 146 35.89 19.64 33.63
CA PHE A 146 37.25 19.46 33.13
C PHE A 146 37.69 20.63 32.24
N TYR A 147 36.84 21.07 31.31
CA TYR A 147 37.14 22.23 30.45
C TYR A 147 37.31 23.51 31.26
N ASP A 148 36.46 23.76 32.25
CA ASP A 148 36.58 24.92 33.15
C ASP A 148 37.91 24.87 33.92
N TYR A 149 38.29 23.70 34.43
CA TYR A 149 39.58 23.52 35.09
C TYR A 149 40.76 23.82 34.16
N CYS A 150 40.73 23.32 32.91
CA CYS A 150 41.77 23.62 31.92
C CYS A 150 41.87 25.10 31.61
N ILE A 151 40.75 25.80 31.49
CA ILE A 151 40.71 27.26 31.25
C ILE A 151 41.33 28.00 32.44
N GLU A 152 40.97 27.65 33.67
CA GLU A 152 41.49 28.29 34.88
C GLU A 152 43.00 28.07 35.06
N VAL A 153 43.48 26.84 34.84
CA VAL A 153 44.92 26.53 34.87
C VAL A 153 45.67 27.34 33.81
N THR A 154 45.12 27.42 32.59
CA THR A 154 45.73 28.19 31.50
C THR A 154 45.80 29.67 31.84
N ARG A 155 44.72 30.26 32.33
CA ARG A 155 44.67 31.66 32.79
C ARG A 155 45.71 31.93 33.87
N ARG A 156 45.78 31.06 34.89
CA ARG A 156 46.73 31.21 35.99
C ARG A 156 48.18 31.18 35.51
N ASN A 157 48.50 30.26 34.61
CA ASN A 157 49.85 30.16 34.03
C ASN A 157 50.17 31.39 33.17
N PHE A 158 49.20 31.90 32.42
CA PHE A 158 49.38 33.10 31.60
C PHE A 158 49.63 34.34 32.45
N VAL A 159 48.86 34.52 33.53
CA VAL A 159 49.05 35.63 34.49
C VAL A 159 50.43 35.55 35.15
N LYS A 160 50.85 34.37 35.60
CA LYS A 160 52.20 34.17 36.17
C LYS A 160 53.30 34.55 35.19
N ALA A 161 53.22 34.06 33.95
CA ALA A 161 54.20 34.39 32.91
C ALA A 161 54.24 35.90 32.61
N PHE A 162 53.09 36.56 32.63
CA PHE A 162 53.00 38.01 32.44
C PHE A 162 53.61 38.79 33.62
N GLU A 163 53.35 38.40 34.86
CA GLU A 163 53.95 39.03 36.05
C GLU A 163 55.47 38.82 36.10
N GLU A 164 55.95 37.60 35.82
CA GLU A 164 57.38 37.28 35.72
C GLU A 164 58.07 38.13 34.63
N SER A 165 57.40 38.34 33.49
CA SER A 165 57.94 39.19 32.40
C SER A 165 58.08 40.66 32.79
N LYS A 166 57.24 41.16 33.70
CA LYS A 166 57.29 42.53 34.25
C LYS A 166 58.39 42.73 35.28
N SER A 167 58.79 41.67 36.00
CA SER A 167 59.85 41.73 37.02
C SER A 167 61.26 41.70 36.42
N LEU A 168 61.41 41.39 35.13
CA LEU A 168 62.67 41.28 34.40
C LEU A 168 63.05 42.57 33.65
N GLN A 169 62.28 43.65 33.80
CA GLN A 169 62.45 44.95 33.14
C GLN A 169 62.77 46.04 34.18
#